data_AF-A0A957B8V5-F1
#
_entry.id   AF-A0A957B8V5-F1
#
_cell.length_a   1.000
_cell.length_b   1.000
_cell.length_c   1.000
_cell.angle_alpha   90.00
_cell.angle_beta   90.00
_cell.angle_gamma   90.00
#
_symmetry.space_group_name_H-M   'P 1'
#
loop_
_entity.id
_entity.type
_entity.pdbx_description
1 polymer ?
#
loop_
_entity_poly.entity_id
_entity_poly.type
_entity_poly.pdbx_seq_one_letter_code
_entity_poly.pdbx_strand_id
1 'polypeptide(L)'
;AQATSKRVNALYGATALDLTRQGVYHVEGGIGNIAQTLADKVCELGGQIYYRHFVTKIAIENGRALGVYAKKGRRATQNVLFPADFVVANTTPWSLESLLGEQAPRSLKREIQGREATYGAFVLHLGVRADGLPQDTADHHQIVRTIDGPMGEGETLFLSMSPEWDTARAPNGMRAVTVSTHTRIDRWWKLLETDYQAYQNAKHKMAETIINRIDEVILGFKAATELILPGSPVT
;
A
#
# COMPACT_ATOMS: atom_id res chain seq x y z
N ALA A 1 7.31 -4.26 -9.44
CA ALA A 1 7.40 -5.70 -9.14
C ALA A 1 8.85 -6.03 -8.83
N GLN A 2 9.09 -7.01 -7.96
CA GLN A 2 10.44 -7.56 -7.81
C GLN A 2 10.91 -8.16 -9.14
N ALA A 3 12.22 -8.16 -9.35
CA ALA A 3 12.85 -8.67 -10.56
C ALA A 3 14.21 -9.30 -10.23
N THR A 4 14.64 -10.24 -11.05
CA THR A 4 15.99 -10.80 -10.99
C THR A 4 17.01 -9.83 -11.60
N SER A 5 18.30 -10.04 -11.33
CA SER A 5 19.39 -9.21 -11.87
C SER A 5 19.39 -9.10 -13.40
N LYS A 6 18.93 -10.15 -14.09
CA LYS A 6 18.80 -10.17 -15.57
C LYS A 6 17.66 -9.30 -16.10
N ARG A 7 16.69 -8.93 -15.27
CA ARG A 7 15.46 -8.22 -15.66
C ARG A 7 15.30 -6.85 -15.02
N VAL A 8 15.99 -6.58 -13.92
CA VAL A 8 15.92 -5.30 -13.23
C VAL A 8 16.58 -4.20 -14.07
N ASN A 9 16.01 -3.00 -14.06
CA ASN A 9 16.68 -1.83 -14.61
C ASN A 9 17.96 -1.56 -13.82
N ALA A 10 19.09 -1.38 -14.50
CA ALA A 10 20.40 -1.28 -13.87
C ALA A 10 20.52 -0.12 -12.86
N LEU A 11 19.94 1.05 -13.17
CA LEU A 11 19.99 2.21 -12.27
C LEU A 11 19.16 1.96 -11.01
N TYR A 12 17.95 1.43 -11.15
CA TYR A 12 17.12 1.08 -9.98
C TYR A 12 17.76 -0.04 -9.14
N GLY A 13 18.37 -1.04 -9.78
CA GLY A 13 19.11 -2.08 -9.09
C GLY A 13 20.29 -1.52 -8.30
N ALA A 14 21.06 -0.60 -8.89
CA ALA A 14 22.19 0.05 -8.23
C ALA A 14 21.74 0.85 -7.00
N THR A 15 20.69 1.67 -7.12
CA THR A 15 20.14 2.42 -5.97
C THR A 15 19.67 1.49 -4.85
N ALA A 16 18.98 0.40 -5.18
CA ALA A 16 18.51 -0.56 -4.19
C ALA A 16 19.67 -1.26 -3.44
N LEU A 17 20.76 -1.57 -4.13
CA LEU A 17 21.97 -2.16 -3.53
C LEU A 17 22.76 -1.17 -2.66
N ASP A 18 22.64 0.13 -2.93
CA ASP A 18 23.32 1.19 -2.16
C ASP A 18 22.56 1.58 -0.87
N LEU A 19 21.30 1.16 -0.71
CA LEU A 19 20.45 1.53 0.44
C LEU A 19 21.11 1.26 1.80
N THR A 20 21.79 0.12 1.95
CA THR A 20 22.45 -0.24 3.21
C THR A 20 23.63 0.68 3.55
N ARG A 21 24.21 1.36 2.55
CA ARG A 21 25.31 2.32 2.72
C ARG A 21 24.81 3.72 3.07
N GLN A 22 23.60 4.07 2.64
CA GLN A 22 22.98 5.37 2.95
C GLN A 22 22.35 5.41 4.36
N GLY A 23 22.10 4.24 4.93
CA GLY A 23 21.46 4.07 6.22
C GLY A 23 19.98 3.75 6.08
N VAL A 24 19.51 2.80 6.88
CA VAL A 24 18.11 2.38 6.97
C VAL A 24 17.63 2.71 8.38
N TYR A 25 16.54 3.46 8.49
CA TYR A 25 16.10 4.04 9.75
C TYR A 25 14.72 3.53 10.15
N HIS A 26 14.54 3.37 11.46
CA HIS A 26 13.22 3.25 12.06
C HIS A 26 12.72 4.64 12.46
N VAL A 27 11.44 4.88 12.21
CA VAL A 27 10.73 6.05 12.71
C VAL A 27 10.01 5.63 13.97
N GLU A 28 10.20 6.34 15.08
CA GLU A 28 9.46 6.11 16.32
C GLU A 28 7.95 6.35 16.10
N GLY A 29 7.12 5.40 16.55
CA GLY A 29 5.69 5.30 16.23
C GLY A 29 5.39 4.95 14.76
N GLY A 30 6.44 4.73 13.96
CA GLY A 30 6.44 4.29 12.57
C GLY A 30 6.01 5.33 11.55
N ILE A 31 5.91 4.91 10.29
CA ILE A 31 5.83 5.83 9.13
C ILE A 31 4.60 6.77 9.15
N GLY A 32 3.51 6.36 9.81
CA GLY A 32 2.32 7.19 9.98
C GLY A 32 2.60 8.52 10.69
N ASN A 33 3.57 8.54 11.60
CA ASN A 33 3.97 9.76 12.30
C ASN A 33 4.61 10.80 11.37
N ILE A 34 5.30 10.39 10.30
CA ILE A 34 5.80 11.33 9.29
C ILE A 34 4.62 12.04 8.63
N ALA A 35 3.60 11.28 8.21
CA ALA A 35 2.41 11.85 7.58
C ALA A 35 1.67 12.78 8.54
N GLN A 36 1.53 12.40 9.81
CA GLN A 36 0.90 13.25 10.83
C GLN A 36 1.69 14.54 11.08
N THR A 37 3.02 14.43 11.24
CA THR A 37 3.90 15.60 11.43
C THR A 37 3.77 16.59 10.28
N LEU A 38 3.71 16.10 9.03
CA LEU A 38 3.51 16.95 7.86
C LEU A 38 2.11 17.58 7.84
N ALA A 39 1.08 16.81 8.19
CA ALA A 39 -0.30 17.29 8.25
C ALA A 39 -0.46 18.40 9.31
N ASP A 40 0.09 18.19 10.50
CA ASP A 40 0.09 19.17 11.58
C ASP A 40 0.83 20.43 11.13
N LYS A 41 2.00 20.27 10.47
CA LYS A 41 2.76 21.41 10.00
C LYS A 41 2.02 22.25 8.96
N VAL A 42 1.27 21.61 8.05
CA VAL A 42 0.42 22.33 7.09
C VAL A 42 -0.64 23.14 7.82
N CYS A 43 -1.29 22.58 8.85
CA CYS A 43 -2.30 23.28 9.65
C CYS A 43 -1.69 24.44 10.45
N GLU A 44 -0.51 24.26 11.06
CA GLU A 44 0.20 25.33 11.77
C GLU A 44 0.55 26.52 10.87
N LEU A 45 0.86 26.26 9.60
CA LEU A 45 1.16 27.28 8.60
C LEU A 45 -0.11 27.92 8.00
N GLY A 46 -1.29 27.63 8.55
CA GLY A 46 -2.58 28.20 8.12
C GLY A 46 -3.27 27.41 7.00
N GLY A 47 -2.72 26.27 6.59
CA GLY A 47 -3.38 25.34 5.69
C GLY A 47 -4.57 24.63 6.34
N GLN A 48 -5.42 24.01 5.51
CA GLN A 48 -6.60 23.27 5.98
C GLN A 48 -6.61 21.87 5.39
N ILE A 49 -6.90 20.87 6.24
CA ILE A 49 -7.00 19.47 5.83
C ILE A 49 -8.41 18.97 6.06
N TYR A 50 -9.09 18.65 4.94
CA TYR A 50 -10.47 18.19 4.94
C TYR A 50 -10.54 16.66 4.83
N TYR A 51 -10.44 15.97 5.97
CA TYR A 51 -10.59 14.51 6.01
C TYR A 51 -12.00 14.06 5.61
N ARG A 52 -12.10 12.84 5.07
CA ARG A 52 -13.36 12.23 4.64
C ARG A 52 -14.12 13.04 3.58
N HIS A 53 -13.44 13.92 2.84
CA HIS A 53 -14.00 14.60 1.68
C HIS A 53 -13.54 13.89 0.41
N PHE A 54 -14.45 13.14 -0.21
CA PHE A 54 -14.17 12.42 -1.45
C PHE A 54 -14.39 13.36 -2.63
N VAL A 55 -13.31 13.73 -3.33
CA VAL A 55 -13.38 14.52 -4.56
C VAL A 55 -14.00 13.66 -5.66
N THR A 56 -15.07 14.16 -6.28
CA THR A 56 -15.83 13.46 -7.32
C THR A 56 -15.55 14.00 -8.71
N LYS A 57 -15.13 15.26 -8.84
CA LYS A 57 -14.86 15.90 -10.13
C LYS A 57 -13.95 17.12 -9.96
N ILE A 58 -13.06 17.36 -10.92
CA ILE A 58 -12.36 18.64 -11.06
C ILE A 58 -13.24 19.57 -11.90
N ALA A 59 -13.57 20.75 -11.37
CA ALA A 59 -14.33 21.74 -12.10
C ALA A 59 -13.42 22.46 -13.09
N ILE A 60 -13.76 22.45 -14.38
CA ILE A 60 -12.98 23.08 -15.44
C ILE A 60 -13.90 23.95 -16.29
N GLU A 61 -13.47 25.17 -16.55
CA GLU A 61 -14.12 26.10 -17.48
C GLU A 61 -13.05 26.76 -18.35
N ASN A 62 -13.28 26.81 -19.67
CA ASN A 62 -12.36 27.40 -20.66
C ASN A 62 -10.90 26.91 -20.51
N GLY A 63 -10.73 25.62 -20.21
CA GLY A 63 -9.41 24.99 -20.03
C GLY A 63 -8.69 25.31 -18.73
N ARG A 64 -9.35 25.98 -17.77
CA ARG A 64 -8.79 26.32 -16.46
C ARG A 64 -9.56 25.62 -15.34
N ALA A 65 -8.84 25.14 -14.33
CA ALA A 65 -9.47 24.59 -13.14
C ALA A 65 -10.11 25.73 -12.33
N LEU A 66 -11.33 25.51 -11.85
CA LEU A 66 -12.05 26.41 -10.95
C LEU A 66 -12.10 25.88 -9.50
N GLY A 67 -11.64 24.65 -9.29
CA GLY A 67 -11.73 23.96 -8.01
C GLY A 67 -12.14 22.50 -8.15
N VAL A 68 -12.66 21.93 -7.08
CA VAL A 68 -13.09 20.52 -7.03
C VAL A 68 -14.47 20.37 -6.41
N TYR A 69 -15.29 19.48 -6.97
CA TYR A 69 -16.49 19.00 -6.30
C TYR A 69 -16.11 17.87 -5.36
N ALA A 70 -16.53 17.97 -4.10
CA ALA A 70 -16.30 16.92 -3.11
C ALA A 70 -17.53 16.65 -2.25
N LYS A 71 -17.62 15.43 -1.73
CA LYS A 71 -18.68 15.01 -0.80
C LYS A 71 -18.11 14.53 0.52
N LYS A 72 -18.74 14.90 1.64
CA LYS A 72 -18.28 14.54 2.99
C LYS A 72 -18.81 13.16 3.40
N GLY A 73 -17.95 12.15 3.33
CA GLY A 73 -18.23 10.77 3.71
C GLY A 73 -18.82 9.93 2.58
N ARG A 74 -18.72 8.60 2.71
CA ARG A 74 -19.07 7.65 1.64
C ARG A 74 -20.55 7.67 1.24
N ARG A 75 -21.45 7.92 2.20
CA ARG A 75 -22.91 7.93 2.00
C ARG A 75 -23.48 9.30 1.61
N ALA A 76 -22.66 10.35 1.59
CA ALA A 76 -23.14 11.66 1.16
C ALA A 76 -23.51 11.64 -0.33
N THR A 77 -24.62 12.27 -0.64
CA THR A 77 -25.14 12.42 -2.02
C THR A 77 -24.87 13.82 -2.56
N GLN A 78 -24.73 14.81 -1.68
CA GLN A 78 -24.49 16.19 -2.06
C GLN A 78 -23.01 16.44 -2.32
N ASN A 79 -22.72 17.02 -3.47
CA ASN A 79 -21.40 17.57 -3.79
C ASN A 79 -21.38 19.05 -3.43
N VAL A 80 -20.27 19.48 -2.84
CA VAL A 80 -19.95 20.88 -2.54
C VAL A 80 -18.76 21.27 -3.41
N LEU A 81 -18.83 22.45 -4.02
CA LEU A 81 -17.70 23.03 -4.74
C LEU A 81 -16.72 23.65 -3.74
N PHE A 82 -15.46 23.23 -3.82
CA PHE A 82 -14.32 23.87 -3.18
C PHE A 82 -13.59 24.67 -4.25
N PRO A 83 -13.80 26.00 -4.33
CA PRO A 83 -13.15 26.82 -5.34
C PRO A 83 -11.64 26.89 -5.10
N ALA A 84 -10.86 26.90 -6.18
CA ALA A 84 -9.41 27.06 -6.11
C ALA A 84 -8.87 27.62 -7.43
N ASP A 85 -7.85 28.47 -7.35
CA ASP A 85 -7.15 28.98 -8.54
C ASP A 85 -6.29 27.90 -9.22
N PHE A 86 -5.80 26.93 -8.43
CA PHE A 86 -4.98 25.82 -8.89
C PHE A 86 -5.40 24.52 -8.20
N VAL A 87 -5.30 23.41 -8.94
CA VAL A 87 -5.57 22.06 -8.43
C VAL A 87 -4.34 21.20 -8.66
N VAL A 88 -3.74 20.71 -7.56
CA VAL A 88 -2.67 19.71 -7.59
C VAL A 88 -3.28 18.34 -7.28
N ALA A 89 -3.38 17.48 -8.28
CA ALA A 89 -3.97 16.15 -8.13
C ALA A 89 -2.90 15.11 -7.76
N ASN A 90 -2.80 14.77 -6.47
CA ASN A 90 -1.97 13.66 -6.00
C ASN A 90 -2.72 12.32 -6.15
N THR A 91 -3.09 11.97 -7.38
CA THR A 91 -3.88 10.77 -7.71
C THR A 91 -3.24 9.97 -8.82
N THR A 92 -3.62 8.70 -9.00
CA THR A 92 -3.15 7.90 -10.13
C THR A 92 -3.65 8.47 -11.47
N PRO A 93 -3.00 8.17 -12.60
CA PRO A 93 -3.46 8.60 -13.93
C PRO A 93 -4.92 8.23 -14.22
N TRP A 94 -5.35 7.01 -13.88
CA TRP A 94 -6.74 6.53 -14.03
C TRP A 94 -7.74 7.33 -13.18
N SER A 95 -7.37 7.64 -11.93
CA SER A 95 -8.20 8.47 -11.06
C SER A 95 -8.29 9.90 -11.58
N LEU A 96 -7.17 10.45 -12.07
CA LEU A 96 -7.13 11.78 -12.66
C LEU A 96 -7.99 11.85 -13.93
N GLU A 97 -7.91 10.86 -14.82
CA GLU A 97 -8.78 10.76 -16.00
C GLU A 97 -10.25 10.75 -15.59
N SER A 98 -10.61 9.94 -14.58
CA SER A 98 -11.98 9.85 -14.07
C SER A 98 -12.47 11.19 -13.49
N LEU A 99 -11.62 11.91 -12.76
CA LEU A 99 -11.93 13.21 -12.16
C LEU A 99 -12.10 14.33 -13.20
N LEU A 100 -11.36 14.25 -14.32
CA LEU A 100 -11.43 15.19 -15.43
C LEU A 100 -12.57 14.86 -16.42
N GLY A 101 -12.93 13.58 -16.53
CA GLY A 101 -13.98 13.08 -17.43
C GLY A 101 -13.70 13.43 -18.90
N GLU A 102 -14.67 14.05 -19.56
CA GLU A 102 -14.54 14.47 -20.96
C GLU A 102 -13.40 15.46 -21.19
N GLN A 103 -13.04 16.25 -20.18
CA GLN A 103 -11.97 17.24 -20.23
C GLN A 103 -10.57 16.63 -20.10
N ALA A 104 -10.46 15.31 -19.87
CA ALA A 104 -9.17 14.64 -19.77
C ALA A 104 -8.39 14.73 -21.11
N PRO A 105 -7.12 15.19 -21.10
CA PRO A 105 -6.33 15.34 -22.31
C PRO A 105 -6.16 14.03 -23.09
N ARG A 106 -6.14 14.11 -24.43
CA ARG A 106 -5.92 12.93 -25.30
C ARG A 106 -4.59 12.22 -25.04
N SER A 107 -3.57 12.92 -24.55
CA SER A 107 -2.29 12.31 -24.16
C SER A 107 -2.47 11.39 -22.96
N LEU A 108 -3.15 11.85 -21.90
CA LEU A 108 -3.45 11.06 -20.71
C LEU A 108 -4.26 9.81 -21.05
N LYS A 109 -5.31 9.95 -21.87
CA LYS A 109 -6.13 8.80 -22.30
C LYS A 109 -5.30 7.75 -23.05
N ARG A 110 -4.44 8.19 -23.98
CA ARG A 110 -3.54 7.30 -24.73
C ARG A 110 -2.51 6.63 -23.83
N GLU A 111 -1.94 7.37 -22.89
CA GLU A 111 -1.00 6.84 -21.90
C GLU A 111 -1.65 5.74 -21.06
N ILE A 112 -2.88 5.96 -20.60
CA ILE A 112 -3.64 4.98 -19.81
C ILE A 112 -3.95 3.73 -20.63
N GLN A 113 -4.43 3.89 -21.88
CA GLN A 113 -4.77 2.77 -22.76
C GLN A 113 -3.55 1.93 -23.17
N GLY A 114 -2.37 2.55 -23.26
CA GLY A 114 -1.13 1.86 -23.62
C GLY A 114 -0.45 1.12 -22.46
N ARG A 115 -0.97 1.23 -21.23
CA ARG A 115 -0.37 0.58 -20.06
C ARG A 115 -0.79 -0.89 -19.98
N GLU A 116 0.21 -1.76 -19.88
CA GLU A 116 -0.01 -3.16 -19.56
C GLU A 116 -0.52 -3.35 -18.13
N ALA A 117 -1.11 -4.52 -17.88
CA ALA A 117 -1.58 -4.90 -16.57
C ALA A 117 -0.45 -4.83 -15.52
N THR A 118 -0.72 -4.07 -14.46
CA THR A 118 0.27 -3.71 -13.45
C THR A 118 0.26 -4.67 -12.25
N TYR A 119 1.29 -4.53 -11.43
CA TYR A 119 1.40 -5.23 -10.16
C TYR A 119 1.01 -4.30 -9.02
N GLY A 120 0.32 -4.86 -8.04
CA GLY A 120 0.06 -4.25 -6.75
C GLY A 120 0.72 -5.08 -5.66
N ALA A 121 0.31 -4.84 -4.42
CA ALA A 121 0.72 -5.64 -3.27
C ALA A 121 -0.50 -6.28 -2.62
N PHE A 122 -0.32 -7.53 -2.19
CA PHE A 122 -1.14 -8.11 -1.14
C PHE A 122 -0.37 -7.93 0.16
N VAL A 123 -1.03 -7.36 1.17
CA VAL A 123 -0.42 -6.98 2.45
C VAL A 123 -1.14 -7.68 3.59
N LEU A 124 -0.41 -8.18 4.56
CA LEU A 124 -0.93 -8.60 5.84
C LEU A 124 -0.45 -7.63 6.91
N HIS A 125 -1.38 -7.11 7.70
CA HIS A 125 -1.05 -6.50 8.99
C HIS A 125 -1.40 -7.50 10.09
N LEU A 126 -0.41 -7.85 10.90
CA LEU A 126 -0.51 -8.91 11.89
C LEU A 126 -0.17 -8.36 13.28
N GLY A 127 -0.82 -8.92 14.29
CA GLY A 127 -0.40 -8.81 15.69
C GLY A 127 0.16 -10.16 16.12
N VAL A 128 1.41 -10.18 16.56
CA VAL A 128 2.15 -11.41 16.88
C VAL A 128 2.69 -11.35 18.30
N ARG A 129 2.53 -12.40 19.09
CA ARG A 129 3.11 -12.47 20.45
C ARG A 129 4.63 -12.53 20.35
N ALA A 130 5.32 -11.68 21.11
CA ALA A 130 6.78 -11.61 21.11
C ALA A 130 7.42 -12.90 21.67
N ASP A 131 6.79 -13.50 22.70
CA ASP A 131 7.27 -14.71 23.36
C ASP A 131 7.15 -15.99 22.50
N GLY A 132 6.35 -15.92 21.43
CA GLY A 132 6.19 -17.01 20.47
C GLY A 132 7.19 -16.96 19.31
N LEU A 133 8.06 -15.94 19.27
CA LEU A 133 9.11 -15.81 18.25
C LEU A 133 10.46 -16.30 18.80
N PRO A 134 11.35 -16.83 17.94
CA PRO A 134 12.72 -17.13 18.35
C PRO A 134 13.43 -15.89 18.91
N GLN A 135 14.32 -16.10 19.89
CA GLN A 135 15.19 -15.03 20.37
C GLN A 135 16.04 -14.48 19.22
N ASP A 136 16.34 -13.17 19.28
CA ASP A 136 17.13 -12.44 18.28
C ASP A 136 16.58 -12.51 16.85
N THR A 137 15.27 -12.75 16.68
CA THR A 137 14.62 -12.68 15.38
C THR A 137 14.80 -11.29 14.78
N ALA A 138 15.38 -11.21 13.57
CA ALA A 138 15.61 -9.94 12.90
C ALA A 138 14.31 -9.20 12.59
N ASP A 139 14.25 -7.88 12.77
CA ASP A 139 13.00 -7.13 12.53
C ASP A 139 12.56 -7.15 11.06
N HIS A 140 13.48 -7.39 10.13
CA HIS A 140 13.22 -7.35 8.69
C HIS A 140 13.67 -8.62 8.00
N HIS A 141 12.79 -9.18 7.16
CA HIS A 141 13.08 -10.38 6.39
C HIS A 141 12.69 -10.22 4.92
N GLN A 142 13.60 -10.67 4.06
CA GLN A 142 13.33 -11.00 2.67
C GLN A 142 13.21 -12.51 2.58
N ILE A 143 12.00 -13.03 2.44
CA ILE A 143 11.79 -14.48 2.30
C ILE A 143 11.61 -14.78 0.82
N VAL A 144 12.43 -15.67 0.28
CA VAL A 144 12.40 -16.11 -1.11
C VAL A 144 12.28 -17.63 -1.11
N ARG A 145 11.16 -18.17 -1.60
CA ARG A 145 10.93 -19.61 -1.56
C ARG A 145 11.95 -20.39 -2.41
N THR A 146 12.19 -19.92 -3.63
CA THR A 146 13.18 -20.50 -4.54
C THR A 146 13.87 -19.40 -5.33
N ILE A 147 15.19 -19.50 -5.51
CA ILE A 147 16.01 -18.47 -6.16
C ILE A 147 15.64 -18.30 -7.64
N ASP A 148 15.42 -19.41 -8.35
CA ASP A 148 15.09 -19.43 -9.78
C ASP A 148 13.57 -19.57 -10.05
N GLY A 149 12.74 -19.41 -9.02
CA GLY A 149 11.29 -19.59 -9.11
C GLY A 149 10.52 -18.35 -9.53
N PRO A 150 9.17 -18.47 -9.59
CA PRO A 150 8.30 -17.32 -9.75
C PRO A 150 8.46 -16.33 -8.59
N MET A 151 8.27 -15.04 -8.88
CA MET A 151 8.28 -13.96 -7.89
C MET A 151 6.86 -13.45 -7.64
N GLY A 152 6.60 -12.96 -6.44
CA GLY A 152 5.28 -12.48 -6.03
C GLY A 152 4.32 -13.63 -5.72
N GLU A 153 3.02 -13.32 -5.60
CA GLU A 153 1.94 -14.27 -5.32
C GLU A 153 2.19 -15.17 -4.10
N GLY A 154 2.93 -14.69 -3.10
CA GLY A 154 3.29 -15.43 -1.89
C GLY A 154 4.57 -16.26 -1.99
N GLU A 155 5.23 -16.28 -3.15
CA GLU A 155 6.52 -16.95 -3.38
C GLU A 155 7.70 -16.15 -2.84
N THR A 156 7.53 -14.83 -2.78
CA THR A 156 8.49 -13.89 -2.21
C THR A 156 7.80 -12.90 -1.30
N LEU A 157 8.32 -12.75 -0.08
CA LEU A 157 7.72 -11.93 0.97
C LEU A 157 8.73 -10.88 1.46
N PHE A 158 8.24 -9.69 1.70
CA PHE A 158 8.89 -8.71 2.57
C PHE A 158 8.14 -8.68 3.89
N LEU A 159 8.82 -8.95 4.99
CA LEU A 159 8.27 -8.88 6.33
C LEU A 159 9.04 -7.85 7.14
N SER A 160 8.32 -7.00 7.86
CA SER A 160 8.88 -6.10 8.86
C SER A 160 8.10 -6.17 10.17
N MET A 161 8.79 -6.08 11.28
CA MET A 161 8.24 -6.08 12.64
C MET A 161 8.56 -4.75 13.31
N SER A 162 7.62 -4.23 14.10
CA SER A 162 7.88 -3.07 14.96
C SER A 162 9.02 -3.42 15.90
N PRO A 163 10.04 -2.57 16.07
CA PRO A 163 11.16 -2.89 16.96
C PRO A 163 10.69 -2.98 18.42
N GLU A 164 11.39 -3.75 19.26
CA GLU A 164 10.99 -3.99 20.66
C GLU A 164 10.92 -2.73 21.51
N TRP A 165 11.77 -1.75 21.22
CA TRP A 165 11.80 -0.49 21.95
C TRP A 165 10.60 0.41 21.65
N ASP A 166 9.92 0.23 20.51
CA ASP A 166 8.80 1.07 20.10
C ASP A 166 7.46 0.50 20.61
N THR A 167 7.24 0.67 21.90
CA THR A 167 6.06 0.19 22.62
C THR A 167 4.75 0.85 22.17
N ALA A 168 4.80 1.94 21.38
CA ALA A 168 3.61 2.59 20.85
C ALA A 168 2.98 1.84 19.65
N ARG A 169 3.71 0.88 19.07
CA ARG A 169 3.29 0.18 17.84
C ARG A 169 2.36 -0.99 18.09
N ALA A 170 2.44 -1.62 19.25
CA ALA A 170 1.68 -2.80 19.61
C ALA A 170 1.46 -2.87 21.14
N PRO A 171 0.42 -3.58 21.62
CA PRO A 171 0.26 -3.84 23.05
C PRO A 171 1.48 -4.51 23.68
N ASN A 172 1.63 -4.41 25.01
CA ASN A 172 2.72 -5.07 25.73
C ASN A 172 2.73 -6.58 25.46
N GLY A 173 3.92 -7.13 25.19
CA GLY A 173 4.10 -8.54 24.82
C GLY A 173 3.75 -8.88 23.36
N MET A 174 3.34 -7.89 22.55
CA MET A 174 3.02 -8.06 21.13
C MET A 174 3.98 -7.29 20.23
N ARG A 175 4.10 -7.73 18.97
CA ARG A 175 4.79 -7.06 17.88
C ARG A 175 3.79 -6.77 16.76
N ALA A 176 3.83 -5.57 16.19
CA ALA A 176 3.08 -5.25 14.99
C ALA A 176 3.91 -5.68 13.77
N VAL A 177 3.37 -6.55 12.94
CA VAL A 177 4.07 -7.12 11.78
C VAL A 177 3.36 -6.72 10.50
N THR A 178 4.12 -6.26 9.50
CA THR A 178 3.61 -6.03 8.15
C THR A 178 4.32 -6.96 7.19
N VAL A 179 3.54 -7.71 6.42
CA VAL A 179 4.07 -8.60 5.38
C VAL A 179 3.48 -8.19 4.05
N SER A 180 4.28 -8.19 2.98
CA SER A 180 3.77 -7.94 1.64
C SER A 180 4.37 -8.87 0.59
N THR A 181 3.55 -9.19 -0.40
CA THR A 181 3.96 -9.84 -1.65
C THR A 181 3.40 -9.04 -2.82
N HIS A 182 4.13 -9.01 -3.94
CA HIS A 182 3.56 -8.47 -5.18
C HIS A 182 2.49 -9.41 -5.71
N THR A 183 1.47 -8.86 -6.36
CA THR A 183 0.40 -9.66 -6.99
C THR A 183 -0.17 -8.91 -8.19
N ARG A 184 -0.74 -9.67 -9.14
CA ARG A 184 -1.40 -9.15 -10.34
C ARG A 184 -2.73 -8.49 -9.98
N ILE A 185 -2.86 -7.19 -10.28
CA ILE A 185 -4.01 -6.37 -9.86
C ILE A 185 -5.31 -6.81 -10.56
N ASP A 186 -5.22 -7.21 -11.83
CA ASP A 186 -6.34 -7.59 -12.69
C ASP A 186 -7.17 -8.74 -12.11
N ARG A 187 -6.51 -9.73 -11.51
CA ARG A 187 -7.19 -10.86 -10.86
C ARG A 187 -8.10 -10.41 -9.72
N TRP A 188 -7.64 -9.48 -8.88
CA TRP A 188 -8.37 -9.05 -7.70
C TRP A 188 -9.59 -8.21 -8.05
N TRP A 189 -9.47 -7.28 -9.02
CA TRP A 189 -10.62 -6.54 -9.55
C TRP A 189 -11.64 -7.46 -10.19
N LYS A 190 -11.19 -8.37 -11.06
CA LYS A 190 -12.08 -9.33 -11.72
C LYS A 190 -12.87 -10.14 -10.70
N LEU A 191 -12.21 -10.72 -9.69
CA LEU A 191 -12.90 -11.47 -8.64
C LEU A 191 -13.88 -10.60 -7.87
N LEU A 192 -13.48 -9.38 -7.46
CA LEU A 192 -14.35 -8.47 -6.73
C LEU A 192 -15.63 -8.12 -7.52
N GLU A 193 -15.51 -7.94 -8.83
CA GLU A 193 -16.62 -7.57 -9.72
C GLU A 193 -17.51 -8.76 -10.06
N THR A 194 -16.95 -9.96 -10.26
CA THR A 194 -17.71 -11.12 -10.75
C THR A 194 -18.22 -12.05 -9.67
N ASP A 195 -17.45 -12.24 -8.59
CA ASP A 195 -17.77 -13.20 -7.52
C ASP A 195 -17.10 -12.79 -6.21
N TYR A 196 -17.88 -12.09 -5.37
CA TYR A 196 -17.42 -11.61 -4.08
C TYR A 196 -17.00 -12.74 -3.12
N GLN A 197 -17.65 -13.90 -3.18
CA GLN A 197 -17.31 -15.02 -2.31
C GLN A 197 -15.97 -15.62 -2.74
N ALA A 198 -15.75 -15.82 -4.04
CA ALA A 198 -14.47 -16.27 -4.57
C ALA A 198 -13.35 -15.27 -4.28
N TYR A 199 -13.63 -13.96 -4.32
CA TYR A 199 -12.71 -12.91 -3.90
C TYR A 199 -12.28 -13.09 -2.43
N GLN A 200 -13.24 -13.25 -1.51
CA GLN A 200 -12.93 -13.45 -0.09
C GLN A 200 -12.13 -14.74 0.16
N ASN A 201 -12.53 -15.83 -0.50
CA ASN A 201 -11.80 -17.10 -0.41
C ASN A 201 -10.36 -16.97 -0.93
N ALA A 202 -10.15 -16.23 -2.03
CA ALA A 202 -8.81 -15.97 -2.56
C ALA A 202 -7.97 -15.11 -1.61
N LYS A 203 -8.55 -14.09 -0.96
CA LYS A 203 -7.86 -13.30 0.08
C LYS A 203 -7.44 -14.18 1.25
N HIS A 204 -8.35 -15.02 1.74
CA HIS A 204 -8.07 -15.91 2.87
C HIS A 204 -6.96 -16.91 2.52
N LYS A 205 -7.06 -17.58 1.37
CA LYS A 205 -6.05 -18.53 0.90
C LYS A 205 -4.66 -17.89 0.74
N MET A 206 -4.59 -16.66 0.22
CA MET A 206 -3.33 -15.92 0.11
C MET A 206 -2.75 -15.63 1.49
N ALA A 207 -3.58 -15.18 2.45
CA ALA A 207 -3.16 -14.93 3.83
C ALA A 207 -2.59 -16.20 4.50
N GLU A 208 -3.29 -17.34 4.40
CA GLU A 208 -2.82 -18.61 4.93
C GLU A 208 -1.50 -19.05 4.30
N THR A 209 -1.38 -18.89 2.97
CA THR A 209 -0.15 -19.23 2.23
C THR A 209 1.04 -18.43 2.76
N ILE A 210 0.86 -17.12 2.92
CA ILE A 210 1.89 -16.22 3.45
C ILE A 210 2.27 -16.62 4.88
N ILE A 211 1.30 -16.83 5.78
CA ILE A 211 1.56 -17.17 7.17
C ILE A 211 2.30 -18.51 7.28
N ASN A 212 1.86 -19.55 6.56
CA ASN A 212 2.54 -20.84 6.55
C ASN A 212 3.98 -20.70 6.03
N ARG A 213 4.21 -19.89 4.99
CA ARG A 213 5.55 -19.64 4.44
C ARG A 213 6.46 -18.93 5.45
N ILE A 214 5.94 -18.00 6.23
CA ILE A 214 6.72 -17.35 7.29
C ILE A 214 7.05 -18.35 8.38
N ASP A 215 6.10 -19.19 8.79
CA ASP A 215 6.29 -20.19 9.84
C ASP A 215 7.35 -21.26 9.49
N GLU A 216 7.50 -21.57 8.19
CA GLU A 216 8.60 -22.41 7.68
C GLU A 216 10.00 -21.82 7.95
N VAL A 217 10.11 -20.49 8.08
CA VAL A 217 11.39 -19.76 8.25
C VAL A 217 11.56 -19.25 9.68
N ILE A 218 10.49 -18.73 10.28
CA ILE A 218 10.42 -18.20 11.64
C ILE A 218 9.54 -19.15 12.43
N LEU A 219 10.16 -20.15 13.06
CA LEU A 219 9.45 -21.22 13.76
C LEU A 219 8.53 -20.65 14.85
N GLY A 220 7.27 -21.09 14.86
CA GLY A 220 6.28 -20.68 15.85
C GLY A 220 5.51 -19.41 15.49
N PHE A 221 5.88 -18.72 14.40
CA PHE A 221 5.23 -17.49 13.95
C PHE A 221 3.72 -17.63 13.77
N LYS A 222 3.27 -18.73 13.17
CA LYS A 222 1.84 -18.99 12.96
C LYS A 222 1.10 -19.13 14.28
N ALA A 223 1.66 -19.88 15.22
CA ALA A 223 1.07 -20.09 16.55
C ALA A 223 1.10 -18.82 17.42
N ALA A 224 2.02 -17.90 17.13
CA ALA A 224 2.15 -16.60 17.79
C ALA A 224 1.23 -15.52 17.21
N THR A 225 0.59 -15.75 16.05
CA THR A 225 -0.25 -14.74 15.39
C THR A 225 -1.65 -14.67 16.01
N GLU A 226 -2.02 -13.51 16.54
CA GLU A 226 -3.31 -13.26 17.22
C GLU A 226 -4.28 -12.40 16.40
N LEU A 227 -3.75 -11.55 15.52
CA LEU A 227 -4.52 -10.67 14.66
C LEU A 227 -4.05 -10.84 13.22
N ILE A 228 -5.00 -10.98 12.29
CA ILE A 228 -4.73 -11.07 10.86
C ILE A 228 -5.65 -10.11 10.11
N LEU A 229 -5.09 -9.10 9.47
CA LEU A 229 -5.79 -8.12 8.64
C LEU A 229 -5.26 -8.14 7.21
N PRO A 230 -5.92 -8.87 6.28
CA PRO A 230 -5.49 -8.94 4.90
C PRO A 230 -5.98 -7.76 4.06
N GLY A 231 -5.05 -7.06 3.40
CA GLY A 231 -5.27 -6.07 2.35
C GLY A 231 -4.92 -6.64 0.97
N SER A 232 -5.87 -6.62 0.05
CA SER A 232 -5.60 -6.91 -1.37
C SER A 232 -5.33 -5.60 -2.12
N PRO A 233 -4.90 -5.63 -3.39
CA PRO A 233 -4.73 -4.39 -4.17
C PRO A 233 -5.99 -3.51 -4.31
N VAL A 234 -7.17 -4.02 -3.94
CA VAL A 234 -8.46 -3.32 -4.10
C VAL A 234 -9.09 -2.93 -2.76
N THR A 235 -8.47 -3.28 -1.62
CA THR A 235 -8.95 -2.95 -0.25
C THR A 235 -7.80 -2.44 0.60
#